data_AF-K1S516-F1
#
_entry.id   AF-K1S516-F1
#
_cell.length_a   1.000
_cell.length_b   1.000
_cell.length_c   1.000
_cell.angle_alpha   90.00
_cell.angle_beta   90.00
_cell.angle_gamma   90.00
#
_symmetry.space_group_name_H-M   'P 1'
#
loop_
_entity.id
_entity.type
_entity.pdbx_description
1 polymer ?
#
loop_
_entity_poly.entity_id
_entity_poly.type
_entity_poly.pdbx_seq_one_letter_code
_entity_poly.pdbx_strand_id
1 'polypeptide(L)'
;EYLFLVNHDIHSAEELVSVISSLTDKREEVSAEKSRIYKARERSRELFDIADDMKELEPAEKSFLQGDEFFTDEHLQWETLKQKLLSQGYSLEEVEALRKHYKEEYSKACAKERAVFKELNIGKSIWKSLIPDSVSDGKDAQYNKETIRDRKEQPER
;
A
#
# COMPACT_ATOMS: atom_id res chain seq x y z
N GLU A 1 -28.35 -3.90 2.77
CA GLU A 1 -28.81 -2.65 3.44
C GLU A 1 -29.30 -2.93 4.86
N TYR A 2 -30.30 -3.80 5.07
CA TYR A 2 -30.77 -4.16 6.42
C TYR A 2 -29.68 -4.70 7.37
N LEU A 3 -28.74 -5.50 6.86
CA LEU A 3 -27.61 -6.01 7.67
C LEU A 3 -26.69 -4.88 8.18
N PHE A 4 -26.58 -3.76 7.46
CA PHE A 4 -25.76 -2.63 7.89
C PHE A 4 -26.39 -1.91 9.08
N LEU A 5 -27.71 -1.70 9.05
CA LEU A 5 -28.44 -1.09 10.17
C LEU A 5 -28.36 -1.95 11.43
N VAL A 6 -28.51 -3.27 11.30
CA VAL A 6 -28.38 -4.21 12.42
C VAL A 6 -26.94 -4.26 12.96
N ASN A 7 -25.93 -4.31 12.09
CA ASN A 7 -24.53 -4.36 12.51
C ASN A 7 -24.06 -3.11 13.26
N HIS A 8 -24.67 -1.96 12.96
CA HIS A 8 -24.37 -0.68 13.60
C HIS A 8 -25.42 -0.26 14.64
N ASP A 9 -26.37 -1.14 14.95
CA ASP A 9 -27.48 -0.92 15.91
C ASP A 9 -28.23 0.41 15.68
N ILE A 10 -28.56 0.68 14.40
CA ILE A 10 -29.19 1.93 13.96
C ILE A 10 -30.71 1.78 13.99
N HIS A 11 -31.36 2.64 14.77
CA HIS A 11 -32.81 2.76 14.92
C HIS A 11 -33.35 4.11 14.44
N SER A 12 -32.49 5.11 14.23
CA SER A 12 -32.90 6.45 13.81
C SER A 12 -32.06 7.03 12.66
N ALA A 13 -32.61 8.05 12.00
CA ALA A 13 -31.90 8.79 10.94
C ALA A 13 -30.68 9.57 11.49
N GLU A 14 -30.77 10.06 12.73
CA GLU A 14 -29.66 10.78 13.40
C GLU A 14 -28.49 9.84 13.68
N GLU A 15 -28.77 8.61 14.13
CA GLU A 15 -27.76 7.56 14.31
C GLU A 15 -27.11 7.18 12.98
N LEU A 16 -27.87 7.08 11.90
CA LEU A 16 -27.34 6.82 10.56
C LEU A 16 -26.34 7.91 10.11
N VAL A 17 -26.66 9.18 10.33
CA VAL A 17 -25.75 10.31 10.02
C VAL A 17 -24.49 10.23 10.87
N SER A 18 -24.62 9.95 12.17
CA SER A 18 -23.50 9.76 13.08
C SER A 18 -22.55 8.65 12.62
N VAL A 19 -23.11 7.49 12.24
CA VAL A 19 -22.33 6.36 11.72
C VAL A 19 -21.64 6.71 10.41
N ILE A 20 -22.33 7.37 9.46
CA ILE A 20 -21.73 7.84 8.19
C ILE A 20 -20.58 8.82 8.44
N SER A 21 -20.73 9.76 9.39
CA SER A 21 -19.66 10.67 9.79
C SER A 21 -18.46 9.90 10.32
N SER A 22 -18.69 8.97 11.27
CA SER A 22 -17.61 8.16 11.85
C SER A 22 -16.89 7.29 10.80
N LEU A 23 -17.61 6.76 9.80
CA LEU A 23 -17.02 6.01 8.70
C LEU A 23 -16.21 6.91 7.76
N THR A 24 -16.63 8.16 7.59
CA THR A 24 -15.89 9.15 6.80
C THR A 24 -14.57 9.52 7.47
N ASP A 25 -14.58 9.71 8.79
CA ASP A 25 -13.37 9.95 9.59
C ASP A 25 -12.43 8.74 9.53
N LYS A 26 -12.96 7.53 9.73
CA LYS A 26 -12.19 6.27 9.58
C LYS A 26 -11.58 6.12 8.20
N ARG A 27 -12.29 6.53 7.14
CA ARG A 27 -11.75 6.49 5.77
C ARG A 27 -10.56 7.42 5.63
N GLU A 28 -10.64 8.62 6.18
CA GLU A 28 -9.53 9.59 6.16
C GLU A 28 -8.34 9.07 6.97
N GLU A 29 -8.58 8.51 8.16
CA GLU A 29 -7.54 7.88 8.98
C GLU A 29 -6.82 6.75 8.25
N VAL A 30 -7.57 5.84 7.62
CA VAL A 30 -6.98 4.72 6.87
C VAL A 30 -6.19 5.22 5.65
N SER A 31 -6.65 6.26 4.97
CA SER A 31 -5.92 6.90 3.86
C SER A 31 -4.63 7.56 4.34
N ALA A 32 -4.68 8.25 5.48
CA ALA A 32 -3.50 8.82 6.12
C ALA A 32 -2.50 7.74 6.53
N GLU A 33 -2.97 6.62 7.09
CA GLU A 33 -2.13 5.49 7.47
C GLU A 33 -1.44 4.85 6.26
N LYS A 34 -2.18 4.61 5.18
CA LYS A 34 -1.62 4.14 3.90
C LYS A 34 -0.55 5.10 3.37
N SER A 35 -0.77 6.40 3.50
CA SER A 35 0.19 7.42 3.10
C SER A 35 1.44 7.43 3.99
N ARG A 36 1.32 7.16 5.29
CA ARG A 36 2.46 7.01 6.21
C ARG A 36 3.29 5.78 5.84
N ILE A 37 2.65 4.64 5.60
CA ILE A 37 3.30 3.40 5.16
C ILE A 37 4.07 3.65 3.86
N TYR A 38 3.46 4.35 2.89
CA TYR A 38 4.12 4.69 1.64
C TYR A 38 5.37 5.56 1.85
N LYS A 39 5.27 6.63 2.64
CA LYS A 39 6.41 7.51 2.96
C LYS A 39 7.52 6.77 3.72
N ALA A 40 7.16 5.88 4.64
CA ALA A 40 8.11 5.06 5.37
C ALA A 40 8.85 4.09 4.44
N ARG A 41 8.12 3.42 3.54
CA ARG A 41 8.71 2.58 2.50
C ARG A 41 9.64 3.36 1.58
N GLU A 42 9.27 4.57 1.17
CA GLU A 42 10.09 5.40 0.28
C GLU A 42 11.41 5.82 0.94
N ARG A 43 11.43 6.04 2.26
CA ARG A 43 12.69 6.30 2.98
C ARG A 43 13.63 5.10 2.99
N SER A 44 13.09 3.89 2.92
CA SER A 44 13.86 2.65 2.81
C SER A 44 14.16 2.26 1.36
N ARG A 45 13.84 3.11 0.38
CA ARG A 45 14.02 2.80 -1.04
C ARG A 45 15.48 2.53 -1.40
N GLU A 46 16.40 3.34 -0.90
CA GLU A 46 17.83 3.15 -1.16
C GLU A 46 18.34 1.77 -0.70
N LEU A 47 17.82 1.24 0.42
CA LEU A 47 18.14 -0.11 0.88
C LEU A 47 17.63 -1.17 -0.08
N PHE A 48 16.41 -0.99 -0.60
CA PHE A 48 15.83 -1.92 -1.58
C PHE A 48 16.57 -1.88 -2.91
N ASP A 49 16.97 -0.70 -3.36
CA ASP A 49 17.74 -0.54 -4.60
C ASP A 49 19.10 -1.24 -4.46
N ILE A 50 19.82 -1.08 -3.33
CA ILE A 50 21.08 -1.82 -3.08
C ILE A 50 20.85 -3.33 -3.05
N ALA A 51 19.78 -3.80 -2.40
CA ALA A 51 19.48 -5.24 -2.34
C ALA A 51 19.10 -5.82 -3.72
N ASP A 52 18.40 -5.04 -4.55
CA ASP A 52 18.06 -5.40 -5.93
C ASP A 52 19.36 -5.44 -6.79
N ASP A 53 20.25 -4.44 -6.68
CA ASP A 53 21.57 -4.42 -7.35
C ASP A 53 22.44 -5.62 -6.95
N MET A 54 22.50 -5.94 -5.65
CA MET A 54 23.19 -7.13 -5.18
C MET A 54 22.60 -8.37 -5.83
N LYS A 55 21.28 -8.56 -5.80
CA LYS A 55 20.64 -9.72 -6.41
C LYS A 55 20.94 -9.90 -7.91
N GLU A 56 21.10 -8.80 -8.65
CA GLU A 56 21.52 -8.86 -10.07
C GLU A 56 22.96 -9.38 -10.24
N LEU A 57 23.85 -9.06 -9.29
CA LEU A 57 25.24 -9.53 -9.24
C LEU A 57 25.40 -10.94 -8.65
N GLU A 58 24.35 -11.52 -8.05
CA GLU A 58 24.40 -12.86 -7.43
C GLU A 58 24.94 -13.98 -8.35
N PRO A 59 24.58 -14.04 -9.65
CA PRO A 59 25.14 -15.04 -10.55
C PRO A 59 26.64 -14.84 -10.81
N ALA A 60 27.09 -13.59 -10.93
CA ALA A 60 28.50 -13.25 -11.13
C ALA A 60 29.33 -13.60 -9.89
N GLU A 61 28.81 -13.28 -8.70
CA GLU A 61 29.42 -13.65 -7.41
C GLU A 61 29.58 -15.17 -7.27
N LYS A 62 28.53 -15.93 -7.62
CA LYS A 62 28.60 -17.40 -7.58
C LYS A 62 29.65 -17.96 -8.54
N SER A 63 29.80 -17.39 -9.74
CA SER A 63 30.82 -17.80 -10.70
C SER A 63 32.23 -17.47 -10.19
N PHE A 64 32.42 -16.27 -9.63
CA PHE A 64 33.69 -15.87 -9.03
C PHE A 64 34.11 -16.81 -7.89
N LEU A 65 33.20 -17.13 -6.97
CA LEU A 65 33.45 -18.06 -5.87
C LEU A 65 33.76 -19.50 -6.33
N GLN A 66 33.36 -19.86 -7.55
CA GLN A 66 33.73 -21.13 -8.18
C GLN A 66 35.13 -21.12 -8.81
N GLY A 67 35.83 -19.98 -8.76
CA GLY A 67 37.19 -19.78 -9.27
C GLY A 67 37.24 -19.12 -10.64
N ASP A 68 36.12 -18.55 -11.13
CA ASP A 68 36.12 -17.77 -12.37
C ASP A 68 36.59 -16.33 -12.11
N GLU A 69 37.87 -16.06 -12.39
CA GLU A 69 38.48 -14.73 -12.22
C GLU A 69 37.92 -13.67 -13.18
N PHE A 70 37.09 -14.05 -14.18
CA PHE A 70 36.46 -13.11 -15.10
C PHE A 70 35.56 -12.09 -14.37
N PHE A 71 34.92 -12.49 -13.27
CA PHE A 71 33.96 -11.67 -12.51
C PHE A 71 34.56 -10.96 -11.29
N THR A 72 35.86 -10.66 -11.34
CA THR A 72 36.59 -10.01 -10.23
C THR A 72 36.07 -8.60 -9.92
N ASP A 73 35.66 -7.84 -10.94
CA ASP A 73 35.11 -6.49 -10.77
C ASP A 73 33.72 -6.53 -10.13
N GLU A 74 32.87 -7.44 -10.59
CA GLU A 74 31.53 -7.68 -10.05
C GLU A 74 31.57 -8.14 -8.60
N HIS A 75 32.54 -8.98 -8.23
CA HIS A 75 32.78 -9.36 -6.83
C HIS A 75 33.12 -8.14 -5.96
N LEU A 76 33.99 -7.25 -6.43
CA LEU A 76 34.35 -6.03 -5.71
C LEU A 76 33.15 -5.09 -5.56
N GLN A 77 32.30 -4.99 -6.59
CA GLN A 77 31.05 -4.24 -6.54
C GLN A 77 30.09 -4.85 -5.50
N TRP A 78 29.92 -6.17 -5.50
CA TRP A 78 29.09 -6.89 -4.53
C TRP A 78 29.55 -6.63 -3.09
N GLU A 79 30.86 -6.73 -2.81
CA GLU A 79 31.38 -6.49 -1.46
C GLU A 79 31.22 -5.01 -1.07
N THR A 80 31.37 -4.08 -2.01
CA THR A 80 31.11 -2.64 -1.77
C THR A 80 29.65 -2.39 -1.38
N LEU A 81 28.69 -2.99 -2.10
CA LEU A 81 27.27 -2.87 -1.80
C LEU A 81 26.93 -3.50 -0.44
N LYS A 82 27.52 -4.65 -0.13
CA LYS A 82 27.38 -5.31 1.17
C LYS A 82 27.92 -4.46 2.32
N GLN A 83 29.11 -3.86 2.16
CA GLN A 83 29.66 -2.94 3.16
C GLN A 83 28.80 -1.68 3.31
N LYS A 84 28.24 -1.16 2.21
CA LYS A 84 27.30 -0.03 2.25
C LYS A 84 26.06 -0.38 3.09
N LEU A 85 25.48 -1.57 2.90
CA LEU A 85 24.32 -2.05 3.65
C LEU A 85 24.65 -2.20 5.15
N LEU A 86 25.80 -2.81 5.45
CA LEU A 86 26.31 -2.95 6.83
C LEU A 86 26.57 -1.59 7.49
N SER A 87 27.08 -0.60 6.75
CA SER A 87 27.29 0.76 7.27
C SER A 87 25.98 1.45 7.65
N GLN A 88 24.88 1.10 6.99
CA GLN A 88 23.53 1.56 7.33
C GLN A 88 22.89 0.74 8.46
N GLY A 89 23.59 -0.28 8.97
CA GLY A 89 23.13 -1.13 10.06
C GLY A 89 22.15 -2.22 9.64
N TYR A 90 22.12 -2.57 8.35
CA TYR A 90 21.24 -3.60 7.82
C TYR A 90 22.04 -4.75 7.22
N SER A 91 21.47 -5.95 7.27
CA SER A 91 21.85 -7.12 6.46
C SER A 91 20.88 -7.32 5.30
N LEU A 92 21.30 -8.08 4.28
CA LEU A 92 20.47 -8.37 3.10
C LEU A 92 19.14 -9.02 3.50
N GLU A 93 19.19 -9.97 4.44
CA GLU A 93 18.00 -10.66 4.95
C GLU A 93 17.03 -9.71 5.69
N GLU A 94 17.56 -8.77 6.47
CA GLU A 94 16.75 -7.74 7.13
C GLU A 94 16.08 -6.79 6.13
N VAL A 95 16.79 -6.42 5.06
CA VAL A 95 16.21 -5.58 3.99
C VAL A 95 15.09 -6.33 3.25
N GLU A 96 15.26 -7.62 2.98
CA GLU A 96 14.20 -8.45 2.41
C GLU A 96 12.99 -8.58 3.36
N ALA A 97 13.24 -8.78 4.64
CA ALA A 97 12.20 -8.81 5.67
C ALA A 97 11.45 -7.47 5.75
N LEU A 98 12.17 -6.35 5.68
CA LEU A 98 11.60 -5.00 5.66
C LEU A 98 10.73 -4.77 4.41
N ARG A 99 11.18 -5.26 3.25
CA ARG A 99 10.42 -5.22 1.99
C ARG A 99 9.10 -5.98 2.12
N LYS A 100 9.14 -7.17 2.72
CA LYS A 100 7.97 -8.00 2.99
C LYS A 100 7.01 -7.31 3.98
N HIS A 101 7.55 -6.75 5.06
CA HIS A 101 6.77 -6.03 6.07
C HIS A 101 5.96 -4.87 5.44
N TYR A 102 6.60 -3.98 4.68
CA TYR A 102 5.87 -2.87 4.05
C TYR A 102 4.83 -3.33 3.03
N LYS A 103 5.09 -4.43 2.30
CA LYS A 103 4.11 -5.03 1.38
C LYS A 103 2.89 -5.53 2.13
N GLU A 104 3.09 -6.19 3.26
CA GLU A 104 2.01 -6.72 4.10
C GLU A 104 1.21 -5.58 4.75
N GLU A 105 1.87 -4.59 5.34
CA GLU A 105 1.21 -3.43 5.95
C GLU A 105 0.40 -2.64 4.94
N TYR A 106 0.94 -2.41 3.73
CA TYR A 106 0.20 -1.76 2.65
C TYR A 106 -1.03 -2.58 2.24
N SER A 107 -0.90 -3.90 2.13
CA SER A 107 -2.03 -4.80 1.81
C SER A 107 -3.13 -4.74 2.88
N LYS A 108 -2.75 -4.76 4.16
CA LYS A 108 -3.68 -4.61 5.30
C LYS A 108 -4.39 -3.26 5.27
N ALA A 109 -3.66 -2.17 5.06
CA ALA A 109 -4.24 -0.83 4.94
C ALA A 109 -5.23 -0.75 3.78
N CYS A 110 -4.90 -1.33 2.63
CA CYS A 110 -5.79 -1.37 1.47
C CYS A 110 -7.04 -2.24 1.71
N ALA A 111 -6.91 -3.34 2.47
CA ALA A 111 -8.06 -4.15 2.87
C ALA A 111 -9.01 -3.37 3.80
N LYS A 112 -8.46 -2.65 4.79
CA LYS A 112 -9.22 -1.75 5.67
C LYS A 112 -9.92 -0.65 4.88
N GLU A 113 -9.22 -0.01 3.95
CA GLU A 113 -9.76 1.07 3.09
C GLU A 113 -10.96 0.57 2.29
N ARG A 114 -10.84 -0.62 1.66
CA ARG A 114 -11.94 -1.25 0.93
C ARG A 114 -13.13 -1.59 1.82
N ALA A 115 -12.89 -2.07 3.05
CA ALA A 115 -13.96 -2.41 3.98
C ALA A 115 -14.75 -1.15 4.38
N VAL A 116 -14.04 -0.10 4.80
CA VAL A 116 -14.66 1.19 5.15
C VAL A 116 -15.41 1.80 3.95
N PHE A 117 -14.83 1.74 2.74
CA PHE A 117 -15.49 2.25 1.54
C PHE A 117 -16.80 1.52 1.21
N LYS A 118 -16.82 0.19 1.36
CA LYS A 118 -18.05 -0.61 1.16
C LYS A 118 -19.12 -0.23 2.16
N GLU A 119 -18.78 -0.14 3.45
CA GLU A 119 -19.72 0.27 4.50
C GLU A 119 -20.24 1.68 4.29
N LEU A 120 -19.36 2.62 3.94
CA LEU A 120 -19.72 4.01 3.70
C LEU A 120 -20.65 4.15 2.48
N ASN A 121 -20.45 3.36 1.42
CA ASN A 121 -21.37 3.34 0.28
C ASN A 121 -22.74 2.77 0.64
N ILE A 122 -22.81 1.73 1.49
CA ILE A 122 -24.08 1.20 1.98
C ILE A 122 -24.80 2.25 2.84
N GLY A 123 -24.11 2.89 3.78
CA GLY A 123 -24.67 3.94 4.61
C GLY A 123 -25.22 5.11 3.77
N LYS A 124 -24.45 5.58 2.79
CA LYS A 124 -24.89 6.63 1.84
C LYS A 124 -26.09 6.20 0.98
N SER A 125 -26.14 4.94 0.54
CA SER A 125 -27.27 4.38 -0.20
C SER A 125 -28.55 4.46 0.63
N ILE A 126 -28.49 3.97 1.88
CA ILE A 126 -29.63 3.99 2.80
C ILE A 126 -30.09 5.42 3.09
N TRP A 127 -29.14 6.34 3.33
CA TRP A 127 -29.44 7.75 3.54
C TRP A 127 -30.14 8.38 2.32
N LYS A 128 -29.66 8.09 1.11
CA LYS A 128 -30.28 8.56 -0.15
C LYS A 128 -31.70 8.01 -0.31
N SER A 129 -31.96 6.76 0.07
CA SER A 129 -33.31 6.17 0.06
C SER A 129 -34.24 6.74 1.13
N LEU A 130 -33.70 7.30 2.22
CA LEU A 130 -34.49 7.91 3.30
C LEU A 130 -34.97 9.33 2.95
N ILE A 131 -34.27 10.02 2.04
CA ILE A 131 -34.66 11.33 1.52
C ILE A 131 -35.59 11.10 0.31
N PRO A 132 -36.85 11.57 0.30
CA PRO A 132 -37.72 11.49 -0.87
C PRO A 132 -37.11 12.24 -2.07
N ASP A 133 -37.28 11.73 -3.30
CA ASP A 133 -36.85 12.26 -4.61
C ASP A 133 -37.34 13.69 -4.95
N SER A 134 -37.13 14.66 -4.07
CA SER A 134 -37.47 16.08 -4.28
C SER A 134 -36.25 16.98 -4.37
N VAL A 135 -35.03 16.44 -4.20
CA VAL A 135 -33.79 17.17 -4.46
C VAL A 135 -32.82 16.29 -5.26
N SER A 136 -33.25 15.92 -6.47
CA SER A 136 -32.31 15.60 -7.55
C SER A 136 -31.58 16.88 -7.95
N ASP A 137 -30.60 17.30 -7.15
CA ASP A 137 -29.63 18.30 -7.60
C ASP A 137 -28.39 17.57 -8.12
N GLY A 138 -28.26 17.60 -9.44
CA GLY A 138 -27.31 16.82 -10.23
C GLY A 138 -25.85 17.16 -9.92
N LYS A 139 -25.34 16.57 -8.84
CA LYS A 139 -23.90 16.54 -8.52
C LYS A 139 -23.48 15.14 -8.12
N ASP A 140 -23.67 14.18 -9.01
CA ASP A 140 -22.81 13.00 -9.03
C ASP A 140 -21.44 13.45 -9.56
N ALA A 141 -20.69 14.11 -8.67
CA ALA A 141 -19.31 14.47 -8.85
C ALA A 141 -18.53 13.18 -9.12
N GLN A 142 -18.22 12.98 -10.39
CA GLN A 142 -17.03 12.35 -10.95
C GLN A 142 -15.97 12.00 -9.89
N TYR A 143 -16.16 10.88 -9.20
CA TYR A 143 -15.14 10.35 -8.30
C TYR A 143 -13.98 9.86 -9.18
N ASN A 144 -12.87 10.60 -9.08
CA ASN A 144 -11.59 10.41 -9.74
C ASN A 144 -11.24 8.92 -9.95
N LYS A 145 -11.32 8.47 -11.21
CA LYS A 145 -10.64 7.26 -11.72
C LYS A 145 -9.19 7.55 -12.16
N GLU A 146 -8.55 8.54 -11.57
CA GLU A 146 -7.17 8.93 -11.88
C GLU A 146 -6.28 8.88 -10.65
N THR A 147 -5.94 7.67 -10.19
CA THR A 147 -4.65 7.47 -9.50
C THR A 147 -4.13 6.04 -9.56
N ILE A 148 -4.60 5.22 -10.51
CA ILE A 148 -4.00 3.92 -10.83
C ILE A 148 -3.93 3.78 -12.36
N ARG A 149 -3.21 4.70 -13.02
CA ARG A 149 -2.71 4.49 -14.39
C ARG A 149 -1.19 4.53 -14.48
N ASP A 150 -0.50 4.44 -13.34
CA ASP A 150 0.92 4.11 -13.30
C ASP A 150 1.08 2.61 -12.99
N ARG A 151 0.40 1.76 -13.77
CA ARG A 151 0.97 0.45 -14.10
C ARG A 151 2.03 0.77 -15.16
N LYS A 152 3.26 1.07 -14.71
CA LYS A 152 4.41 0.73 -15.53
C LYS A 152 4.32 -0.78 -15.75
N GLU A 153 3.97 -1.16 -16.96
CA GLU A 153 4.14 -2.50 -17.48
C GLU A 153 5.52 -3.01 -17.05
N GLN A 154 5.54 -4.16 -16.38
CA GLN A 154 6.77 -4.92 -16.27
C GLN A 154 7.17 -5.29 -17.71
N PRO A 155 8.44 -5.09 -18.12
CA PRO A 155 8.90 -5.66 -19.38
C PRO A 155 8.83 -7.19 -19.27
N GLU A 156 8.01 -7.82 -20.12
CA GLU A 156 8.13 -9.24 -20.41
C GLU A 156 9.48 -9.47 -21.11
N ARG A 157 10.25 -10.45 -20.60
CA ARG A 157 11.46 -10.95 -21.26
C ARG A 157 11.10 -11.73 -22.52
#